data_AF-A0AAP0HUD4-F1
#
_entry.id   AF-A0AAP0HUD4-F1
#
_cell.length_a   1.000
_cell.length_b   1.000
_cell.length_c   1.000
_cell.angle_alpha   90.00
_cell.angle_beta   90.00
_cell.angle_gamma   90.00
#
_symmetry.space_group_name_H-M   'P 1'
#
loop_
_entity.id
_entity.type
_entity.pdbx_description
1 polymer ?
#
loop_
_entity_poly.entity_id
_entity_poly.type
_entity_poly.pdbx_seq_one_letter_code
_entity_poly.pdbx_strand_id
1 'polypeptide(L)'
;MDDLPLQKIAISGSALASLIQRFSSSSGDVDGLLFGHLSQPTPSNLLEDDLPEPASTRSDSSTLVGNVTGFVCSGTVSSFYDSAGRLNEPALRRFVADRARPDQSQSLLGWFVGRRRTALRPSLREFNVSSSLSNETLNPQIEDSVKIPPCVFILLSTPLIAQSIHTHDHRAFQFRRSSGVFEPKSMDVVNIGPGFRVHYGAFSPNSPLPWLPCVVRDSSSMEIEEEKRRDSLTARRAALKEQKGLDLYAEGFDVGRLGRLMGSEAANYTSELESLYEKMLVKLEGLARNVEKSSARVLEQEQRNMRLRSKFTGFG
;
A
#
# COMPACT_ATOMS: atom_id res chain seq x y z
N MET A 1 11.31 21.38 -0.91
CA MET A 1 9.95 20.86 -1.16
C MET A 1 9.39 20.49 0.18
N ASP A 2 8.32 21.15 0.59
CA ASP A 2 7.74 20.98 1.92
C ASP A 2 7.04 19.63 2.04
N ASP A 3 7.14 19.01 3.22
CA ASP A 3 6.42 17.77 3.52
C ASP A 3 4.92 18.08 3.58
N LEU A 4 4.18 17.61 2.58
CA LEU A 4 2.72 17.69 2.58
C LEU A 4 2.19 16.99 3.85
N PRO A 5 1.43 17.69 4.72
CA PRO A 5 0.89 17.06 5.91
C PRO A 5 -0.05 15.92 5.51
N LEU A 6 -0.05 14.85 6.28
CA LEU A 6 -1.12 13.86 6.22
C LEU A 6 -2.24 14.28 7.17
N GLN A 7 -3.48 14.17 6.72
CA GLN A 7 -4.64 14.30 7.58
C GLN A 7 -4.71 13.11 8.54
N LYS A 8 -4.57 11.90 7.97
CA LYS A 8 -4.67 10.63 8.68
C LYS A 8 -3.95 9.52 7.91
N ILE A 9 -3.76 8.39 8.59
CA ILE A 9 -3.24 7.16 8.02
C ILE A 9 -4.37 6.14 8.03
N ALA A 10 -4.62 5.47 6.91
CA ALA A 10 -5.60 4.38 6.84
C ALA A 10 -4.87 3.05 6.61
N ILE A 11 -5.32 2.00 7.28
CA ILE A 11 -4.80 0.65 7.12
C ILE A 11 -5.97 -0.33 7.05
N SER A 12 -5.87 -1.35 6.20
CA SER A 12 -6.89 -2.39 6.16
C SER A 12 -6.85 -3.25 7.44
N GLY A 13 -8.00 -3.73 7.89
CA GLY A 13 -8.06 -4.65 9.03
C GLY A 13 -7.19 -5.91 8.85
N SER A 14 -7.12 -6.44 7.63
CA SER A 14 -6.27 -7.60 7.30
C SER A 14 -4.77 -7.28 7.36
N ALA A 15 -4.34 -6.11 6.89
CA ALA A 15 -2.95 -5.69 6.97
C ALA A 15 -2.53 -5.46 8.42
N LEU A 16 -3.36 -4.77 9.21
CA LEU A 16 -3.08 -4.54 10.64
C LEU A 16 -3.06 -5.85 11.44
N ALA A 17 -4.01 -6.75 11.22
CA ALA A 17 -4.04 -8.05 11.88
C ALA A 17 -2.78 -8.87 11.54
N SER A 18 -2.37 -8.88 10.28
CA SER A 18 -1.15 -9.55 9.83
C SER A 18 0.11 -8.94 10.47
N LEU A 19 0.17 -7.61 10.61
CA LEU A 19 1.26 -6.89 11.27
C LEU A 19 1.36 -7.28 12.76
N ILE A 20 0.23 -7.27 13.47
CA ILE A 20 0.14 -7.66 14.88
C ILE A 20 0.52 -9.14 15.06
N GLN A 21 0.03 -10.01 14.19
CA GLN A 21 0.37 -11.44 14.22
C GLN A 21 1.87 -11.65 14.06
N ARG A 22 2.51 -11.00 13.08
CA ARG A 22 3.96 -11.11 12.85
C ARG A 22 4.78 -10.62 14.04
N PHE A 23 4.37 -9.51 14.67
CA PHE A 23 5.03 -9.03 15.89
C PHE A 23 4.83 -9.97 17.09
N SER A 24 3.64 -10.53 17.23
CA SER A 24 3.29 -11.43 18.33
C SER A 24 4.00 -12.78 18.22
N SER A 25 4.11 -13.32 17.00
CA SER A 25 4.80 -14.59 16.73
C SER A 25 6.32 -14.50 16.78
N SER A 26 6.89 -13.30 16.70
CA SER A 26 8.33 -13.10 16.80
C SER A 26 8.82 -13.43 18.22
N SER A 27 10.07 -13.89 18.34
CA SER A 27 10.73 -14.07 19.64
C SER A 27 11.17 -12.76 20.29
N GLY A 28 11.29 -11.68 19.50
CA GLY A 28 11.76 -10.38 19.95
C GLY A 28 11.13 -9.21 19.21
N ASP A 29 11.84 -8.09 19.24
CA ASP A 29 11.45 -6.89 18.49
C ASP A 29 11.58 -7.13 16.98
N VAL A 30 10.77 -6.42 16.20
CA VAL A 30 10.74 -6.55 14.74
C VAL A 30 10.67 -5.19 14.08
N ASP A 31 11.22 -5.08 12.88
CA ASP A 31 11.02 -3.94 12.00
C ASP A 31 10.50 -4.38 10.62
N GLY A 32 10.10 -3.39 9.82
CA GLY A 32 9.74 -3.62 8.44
C GLY A 32 9.30 -2.37 7.71
N LEU A 33 9.07 -2.51 6.41
CA LEU A 33 8.68 -1.44 5.51
C LEU A 33 7.18 -1.47 5.24
N LEU A 34 6.58 -0.30 5.04
CA LEU A 34 5.17 -0.09 4.77
C LEU A 34 4.97 0.39 3.33
N PHE A 35 4.09 -0.29 2.61
CA PHE A 35 3.77 -0.02 1.22
C PHE A 35 2.31 0.37 1.06
N GLY A 36 2.05 1.24 0.08
CA GLY A 36 0.71 1.75 -0.14
C GLY A 36 0.67 2.86 -1.17
N HIS A 37 -0.30 3.74 -1.02
CA HIS A 37 -0.45 4.90 -1.88
C HIS A 37 -1.05 6.06 -1.08
N LEU A 38 -0.97 7.25 -1.67
CA LEU A 38 -1.57 8.45 -1.13
C LEU A 38 -2.84 8.75 -1.90
N SER A 39 -3.92 9.04 -1.18
CA SER A 39 -5.17 9.49 -1.79
C SER A 39 -5.52 10.86 -1.25
N GLN A 40 -5.93 11.76 -2.14
CA GLN A 40 -6.55 13.02 -1.75
C GLN A 40 -8.07 12.86 -1.91
N PRO A 41 -8.83 12.61 -0.83
CA PRO A 41 -10.27 12.59 -0.89
C PRO A 41 -10.76 13.99 -1.28
N THR A 42 -11.61 14.05 -2.30
CA THR A 42 -12.30 15.28 -2.68
C THR A 42 -13.24 15.66 -1.55
N PRO A 43 -13.07 16.83 -0.90
CA PRO A 43 -14.01 17.27 0.11
C PRO A 43 -15.36 17.56 -0.57
N SER A 44 -16.39 16.78 -0.22
CA SER A 44 -17.79 17.05 -0.61
C SER A 44 -18.38 18.16 0.26
N ASN A 45 -17.75 19.33 0.29
CA ASN A 45 -18.36 20.52 0.86
C ASN A 45 -18.97 21.29 -0.30
N LEU A 46 -20.23 20.99 -0.63
CA LEU A 46 -21.08 21.97 -1.31
C LEU A 46 -21.25 23.11 -0.31
N LEU A 47 -20.50 24.19 -0.49
CA LEU A 47 -20.80 25.45 0.17
C LEU A 47 -22.17 25.88 -0.36
N GLU A 48 -23.15 26.05 0.53
CA GLU A 48 -24.35 26.83 0.24
C GLU A 48 -23.87 28.24 -0.13
N ASP A 49 -23.94 28.57 -1.42
CA ASP A 49 -23.81 29.94 -1.92
C ASP A 49 -24.91 30.77 -1.25
N ASP A 50 -24.58 31.54 -0.21
CA ASP A 50 -25.30 32.78 0.14
C ASP A 50 -24.69 33.64 1.28
N LEU A 51 -23.38 33.57 1.58
CA LEU A 51 -22.76 34.56 2.48
C LEU A 51 -21.37 35.00 2.01
N PRO A 52 -21.11 36.32 1.88
CA PRO A 52 -19.79 36.84 1.58
C PRO A 52 -18.90 36.75 2.83
N GLU A 53 -18.20 35.63 3.00
CA GLU A 53 -17.20 35.47 4.06
C GLU A 53 -15.88 36.18 3.69
N PRO A 54 -15.21 36.87 4.63
CA PRO A 54 -13.92 37.50 4.42
C PRO A 54 -12.84 36.44 4.15
N ALA A 55 -11.91 36.75 3.24
CA ALA A 55 -10.88 35.87 2.68
C ALA A 55 -9.79 35.39 3.67
N SER A 56 -10.13 34.99 4.91
CA SER A 56 -9.14 34.74 5.98
C SER A 56 -9.32 33.44 6.78
N THR A 57 -10.28 32.58 6.45
CA THR A 57 -10.53 31.32 7.20
C THR A 57 -10.55 30.07 6.31
N ARG A 58 -9.84 30.09 5.18
CA ARG A 58 -9.52 28.86 4.44
C ARG A 58 -8.46 28.11 5.24
N SER A 59 -8.90 27.25 6.16
CA SER A 59 -8.00 26.37 6.89
C SER A 59 -7.29 25.46 5.89
N ASP A 60 -5.98 25.64 5.73
CA ASP A 60 -5.05 24.80 4.97
C ASP A 60 -4.90 23.39 5.60
N SER A 61 -6.00 22.74 5.96
CA SER A 61 -5.98 21.34 6.38
C SER A 61 -5.72 20.50 5.14
N SER A 62 -4.55 19.87 5.06
CA SER A 62 -4.31 18.90 4.02
C SER A 62 -5.37 17.81 4.11
N THR A 63 -5.91 17.41 2.95
CA THR A 63 -6.87 16.30 2.87
C THR A 63 -6.15 14.96 2.65
N LEU A 64 -4.82 14.97 2.51
CA LEU A 64 -4.06 13.81 2.08
C LEU A 64 -4.12 12.65 3.09
N VAL A 65 -4.45 11.46 2.61
CA VAL A 65 -4.53 10.23 3.40
C VAL A 65 -3.48 9.23 2.93
N GLY A 66 -2.70 8.69 3.86
CA GLY A 66 -1.75 7.61 3.59
C GLY A 66 -2.41 6.25 3.76
N ASN A 67 -2.64 5.53 2.66
CA ASN A 67 -3.30 4.23 2.65
C ASN A 67 -2.27 3.10 2.65
N VAL A 68 -2.08 2.45 3.80
CA VAL A 68 -1.20 1.28 3.96
C VAL A 68 -1.92 0.03 3.46
N THR A 69 -1.42 -0.57 2.38
CA THR A 69 -1.99 -1.76 1.75
C THR A 69 -1.19 -3.02 2.01
N GLY A 70 0.10 -2.89 2.35
CA GLY A 70 0.97 -4.03 2.63
C GLY A 70 2.22 -3.66 3.40
N PHE A 71 2.94 -4.68 3.85
CA PHE A 71 4.21 -4.51 4.54
C PHE A 71 5.18 -5.65 4.21
N VAL A 72 6.46 -5.44 4.50
CA VAL A 72 7.50 -6.47 4.45
C VAL A 72 8.25 -6.45 5.78
N CYS A 73 8.48 -7.62 6.37
CA CYS A 73 9.11 -7.77 7.68
C CYS A 73 10.15 -8.88 7.64
N SER A 74 11.38 -8.55 8.00
CA SER A 74 12.49 -9.52 8.12
C SER A 74 12.36 -10.44 9.34
N GLY A 75 11.48 -10.10 10.29
CA GLY A 75 11.30 -10.84 11.55
C GLY A 75 12.39 -10.57 12.59
N THR A 76 13.29 -9.61 12.33
CA THR A 76 14.34 -9.15 13.24
C THR A 76 14.42 -7.63 13.18
N VAL A 77 15.10 -7.03 14.15
CA VAL A 77 15.44 -5.59 14.11
C VAL A 77 16.71 -5.33 13.30
N SER A 78 16.86 -4.08 12.85
CA SER A 78 18.02 -3.63 12.06
C SER A 78 18.13 -4.35 10.72
N SER A 79 16.98 -4.62 10.08
CA SER A 79 16.97 -5.40 8.84
C SER A 79 17.46 -4.63 7.61
N PHE A 80 17.32 -3.31 7.62
CA PHE A 80 17.74 -2.41 6.53
C PHE A 80 18.52 -1.19 7.03
N TYR A 81 18.90 -1.15 8.30
CA TYR A 81 19.63 -0.04 8.92
C TYR A 81 20.61 -0.52 10.00
N ASP A 82 21.58 0.32 10.36
CA ASP A 82 22.59 0.03 11.38
C ASP A 82 22.19 0.55 12.79
N SER A 83 23.03 0.30 13.80
CA SER A 83 22.75 0.73 15.18
C SER A 83 22.65 2.26 15.35
N ALA A 84 23.28 3.03 14.45
CA ALA A 84 23.23 4.49 14.41
C ALA A 84 22.00 5.03 13.68
N GLY A 85 21.25 4.16 12.99
CA GLY A 85 20.08 4.52 12.19
C GLY A 85 20.42 4.94 10.75
N ARG A 86 21.62 4.61 10.27
CA ARG A 86 22.01 4.79 8.86
C ARG A 86 21.48 3.63 8.04
N LEU A 87 21.02 3.92 6.83
CA LEU A 87 20.43 2.91 5.95
C LEU A 87 21.51 2.02 5.33
N ASN A 88 21.19 0.74 5.23
CA ASN A 88 21.90 -0.21 4.40
C ASN A 88 21.20 -0.26 3.04
N GLU A 89 21.60 0.63 2.12
CA GLU A 89 21.03 0.76 0.78
C GLU A 89 20.87 -0.59 0.05
N PRO A 90 21.88 -1.48 -0.01
CA PRO A 90 21.72 -2.80 -0.62
C PRO A 90 20.58 -3.64 -0.04
N ALA A 91 20.43 -3.65 1.30
CA ALA A 91 19.35 -4.38 1.96
C ALA A 91 17.99 -3.73 1.66
N LEU A 92 17.92 -2.40 1.73
CA LEU A 92 16.71 -1.63 1.43
C LEU A 92 16.25 -1.83 -0.01
N ARG A 93 17.17 -1.77 -0.99
CA ARG A 93 16.87 -2.03 -2.40
C ARG A 93 16.38 -3.45 -2.65
N ARG A 94 16.84 -4.45 -1.89
CA ARG A 94 16.28 -5.82 -2.02
C ARG A 94 14.81 -5.88 -1.60
N PHE A 95 14.44 -5.19 -0.53
CA PHE A 95 13.05 -5.14 -0.09
C PHE A 95 12.14 -4.33 -1.03
N VAL A 96 12.68 -3.26 -1.64
CA VAL A 96 11.92 -2.41 -2.56
C VAL A 96 11.86 -3.00 -3.98
N ALA A 97 12.96 -3.53 -4.50
CA ALA A 97 13.05 -4.04 -5.88
C ALA A 97 12.19 -5.29 -6.12
N ASP A 98 11.98 -6.13 -5.11
CA ASP A 98 11.09 -7.30 -5.21
C ASP A 98 9.61 -6.87 -5.36
N ARG A 99 9.28 -5.63 -4.98
CA ARG A 99 7.96 -5.01 -5.05
C ARG A 99 7.80 -4.01 -6.21
N ALA A 100 8.90 -3.44 -6.69
CA ALA A 100 8.96 -2.51 -7.82
C ALA A 100 8.78 -3.23 -9.17
N ARG A 101 7.75 -4.08 -9.29
CA ARG A 101 7.27 -4.52 -10.60
C ARG A 101 6.60 -3.30 -11.27
N PRO A 102 6.86 -3.03 -12.55
CA PRO A 102 6.32 -1.87 -13.27
C PRO A 102 4.78 -1.80 -13.26
N ASP A 103 4.10 -2.92 -12.97
CA ASP A 103 2.65 -3.04 -12.96
C ASP A 103 2.01 -2.74 -11.58
N GLN A 104 2.79 -2.49 -10.51
CA GLN A 104 2.24 -2.26 -9.16
C GLN A 104 2.50 -0.82 -8.70
N SER A 105 1.41 -0.07 -8.58
CA SER A 105 1.30 1.30 -8.07
C SER A 105 1.56 1.45 -6.56
N GLN A 106 2.29 0.51 -5.93
CA GLN A 106 2.58 0.55 -4.51
C GLN A 106 3.89 1.29 -4.26
N SER A 107 3.80 2.47 -3.67
CA SER A 107 4.95 3.25 -3.22
C SER A 107 5.32 2.91 -1.79
N LEU A 108 6.60 3.11 -1.46
CA LEU A 108 7.08 3.03 -0.09
C LEU A 108 6.53 4.24 0.69
N LEU A 109 5.60 3.99 1.62
CA LEU A 109 5.00 5.03 2.46
C LEU A 109 5.83 5.31 3.71
N GLY A 110 6.58 4.32 4.19
CA GLY A 110 7.33 4.44 5.42
C GLY A 110 7.71 3.09 6.00
N TRP A 111 7.72 2.99 7.33
CA TRP A 111 8.21 1.80 8.03
C TRP A 111 7.52 1.61 9.39
N PHE A 112 7.70 0.44 9.99
CA PHE A 112 7.15 0.14 11.30
C PHE A 112 8.17 -0.55 12.19
N VAL A 113 7.93 -0.44 13.49
CA VAL A 113 8.70 -1.13 14.53
C VAL A 113 7.74 -1.70 15.56
N GLY A 114 7.94 -2.96 15.95
CA GLY A 114 7.31 -3.57 17.10
C GLY A 114 8.32 -3.77 18.22
N ARG A 115 8.10 -3.13 19.38
CA ARG A 115 8.93 -3.25 20.57
C ARG A 115 8.16 -3.82 21.75
N ARG A 116 8.74 -4.75 22.48
CA ARG A 116 8.07 -5.35 23.65
C ARG A 116 8.28 -4.53 24.90
N ARG A 117 7.23 -4.32 25.70
CA ARG A 117 7.31 -3.70 27.04
C ARG A 117 7.93 -2.29 26.99
N THR A 118 7.54 -1.48 26.01
CA THR A 118 8.04 -0.10 25.86
C THR A 118 6.92 0.91 25.76
N ALA A 119 7.22 2.17 26.04
CA ALA A 119 6.28 3.26 25.78
C ALA A 119 6.07 3.47 24.27
N LEU A 120 4.88 3.90 23.88
CA LEU A 120 4.52 4.29 22.50
C LEU A 120 5.08 5.68 22.12
N ARG A 121 6.39 5.87 22.32
CA ARG A 121 7.12 7.07 21.90
C ARG A 121 8.27 6.70 20.97
N PRO A 122 8.51 7.46 19.89
CA PRO A 122 9.66 7.24 19.04
C PRO A 122 10.99 7.37 19.80
N SER A 123 11.96 6.53 19.48
CA SER A 123 13.34 6.60 20.00
C SER A 123 14.25 7.43 19.09
N LEU A 124 15.43 7.81 19.59
CA LEU A 124 16.46 8.49 18.78
C LEU A 124 16.88 7.65 17.56
N ARG A 125 16.92 6.31 17.70
CA ARG A 125 17.19 5.42 16.58
C ARG A 125 16.11 5.53 15.51
N GLU A 126 14.84 5.48 15.91
CA GLU A 126 13.70 5.61 14.98
C GLU A 126 13.68 6.98 14.28
N PHE A 127 14.08 8.03 14.99
CA PHE A 127 14.29 9.35 14.41
C PHE A 127 15.36 9.33 13.30
N ASN A 128 16.54 8.79 13.57
CA ASN A 128 17.63 8.72 12.58
C ASN A 128 17.25 7.86 11.36
N VAL A 129 16.57 6.74 11.57
CA VAL A 129 16.10 5.88 10.48
C VAL A 129 15.07 6.60 9.62
N SER A 130 14.09 7.28 10.25
CA SER A 130 13.05 8.02 9.51
C SER A 130 13.63 9.20 8.75
N SER A 131 14.57 9.92 9.36
CA SER A 131 15.31 10.99 8.70
C SER A 131 16.07 10.47 7.48
N SER A 132 16.81 9.36 7.64
CA SER A 132 17.56 8.76 6.55
C SER A 132 16.63 8.26 5.43
N LEU A 133 15.50 7.63 5.78
CA LEU A 133 14.53 7.12 4.80
C LEU A 133 13.83 8.24 4.03
N SER A 134 13.57 9.38 4.69
CA SER A 134 12.99 10.56 4.05
C SER A 134 13.95 11.29 3.10
N ASN A 135 15.26 11.04 3.24
CA ASN A 135 16.30 11.59 2.36
C ASN A 135 16.53 10.73 1.11
N GLU A 136 16.22 9.43 1.18
CA GLU A 136 16.43 8.48 0.10
C GLU A 136 15.33 8.58 -0.98
N THR A 137 15.75 8.76 -2.23
CA THR A 137 14.84 8.76 -3.39
C THR A 137 14.66 7.33 -3.92
N LEU A 138 13.91 6.50 -3.20
CA LEU A 138 13.73 5.07 -3.51
C LEU A 138 12.70 4.78 -4.62
N ASN A 139 12.10 5.80 -5.23
CA ASN A 139 11.05 5.64 -6.23
C ASN A 139 11.62 5.85 -7.65
N PRO A 140 12.00 4.78 -8.37
CA PRO A 140 12.31 4.89 -9.77
C PRO A 140 11.03 5.19 -10.58
N GLN A 141 11.07 6.30 -11.31
CA GLN A 141 10.36 6.51 -12.59
C GLN A 141 8.83 6.27 -12.64
N ILE A 142 8.04 7.19 -12.10
CA ILE A 142 6.73 7.57 -12.68
C ILE A 142 6.66 9.10 -12.60
N GLU A 143 6.50 9.79 -13.73
CA GLU A 143 6.66 11.25 -13.84
C GLU A 143 5.43 12.05 -13.37
N ASP A 144 4.27 11.40 -13.18
CA ASP A 144 2.99 12.11 -13.01
C ASP A 144 2.31 11.97 -11.63
N SER A 145 2.95 11.34 -10.64
CA SER A 145 2.38 11.22 -9.28
C SER A 145 3.20 12.01 -8.28
N VAL A 146 2.52 12.70 -7.35
CA VAL A 146 3.14 13.46 -6.25
C VAL A 146 4.04 12.53 -5.43
N LYS A 147 5.35 12.59 -5.67
CA LYS A 147 6.35 11.78 -4.97
C LYS A 147 6.57 12.38 -3.58
N ILE A 148 5.91 11.81 -2.58
CA ILE A 148 6.20 12.14 -1.18
C ILE A 148 7.27 11.17 -0.68
N PRO A 149 8.33 11.64 0.00
CA PRO A 149 9.28 10.77 0.65
C PRO A 149 8.57 9.87 1.68
N PRO A 150 9.10 8.68 1.98
CA PRO A 150 8.54 7.82 3.01
C PRO A 150 8.52 8.58 4.35
N CYS A 151 7.32 8.80 4.89
CA CYS A 151 7.10 9.63 6.08
C CYS A 151 6.18 8.97 7.12
N VAL A 152 5.59 7.81 6.82
CA VAL A 152 4.72 7.09 7.76
C VAL A 152 5.56 6.23 8.71
N PHE A 153 5.32 6.36 10.01
CA PHE A 153 5.94 5.50 11.02
C PHE A 153 4.87 4.88 11.92
N ILE A 154 4.82 3.55 11.99
CA ILE A 154 3.92 2.83 12.90
C ILE A 154 4.72 2.15 14.00
N LEU A 155 4.38 2.43 15.25
CA LEU A 155 4.98 1.82 16.43
C LEU A 155 3.98 0.89 17.09
N LEU A 156 4.35 -0.38 17.24
CA LEU A 156 3.61 -1.36 18.03
C LEU A 156 4.32 -1.62 19.35
N SER A 157 3.56 -1.80 20.42
CA SER A 157 4.10 -2.26 21.69
C SER A 157 3.19 -3.22 22.44
N THR A 158 3.82 -4.04 23.27
CA THR A 158 3.14 -4.86 24.28
C THR A 158 3.26 -4.20 25.65
N PRO A 159 2.28 -4.40 26.54
CA PRO A 159 2.28 -3.80 27.86
C PRO A 159 3.50 -4.21 28.69
N LEU A 160 3.97 -3.32 29.56
CA LEU A 160 5.13 -3.55 30.43
C LEU A 160 4.91 -4.63 31.49
N ILE A 161 3.65 -4.81 31.90
CA ILE A 161 3.23 -5.70 32.97
C ILE A 161 2.60 -6.94 32.34
N ALA A 162 3.04 -8.12 32.77
CA ALA A 162 2.43 -9.38 32.38
C ALA A 162 1.01 -9.43 32.96
N GLN A 163 0.02 -9.48 32.10
CA GLN A 163 -1.39 -9.59 32.48
C GLN A 163 -1.96 -10.85 31.80
N SER A 164 -3.04 -11.38 32.36
CA SER A 164 -3.86 -12.43 31.71
C SER A 164 -4.54 -11.92 30.43
N ILE A 165 -4.48 -10.60 30.18
CA ILE A 165 -4.99 -9.92 29.01
C ILE A 165 -3.83 -9.51 28.12
N HIS A 166 -3.88 -9.92 26.85
CA HIS A 166 -2.94 -9.47 25.83
C HIS A 166 -3.45 -8.19 25.19
N THR A 167 -2.81 -7.07 25.51
CA THR A 167 -3.09 -5.77 24.88
C THR A 167 -2.07 -5.50 23.77
N HIS A 168 -2.56 -5.14 22.58
CA HIS A 168 -1.73 -4.77 21.43
C HIS A 168 -1.86 -3.28 21.16
N ASP A 169 -0.95 -2.51 21.75
CA ASP A 169 -0.94 -1.07 21.60
C ASP A 169 -0.22 -0.67 20.31
N HIS A 170 -0.78 0.30 19.59
CA HIS A 170 -0.16 0.83 18.39
C HIS A 170 -0.36 2.35 18.30
N ARG A 171 0.59 3.02 17.66
CA ARG A 171 0.53 4.46 17.41
C ARG A 171 1.17 4.77 16.06
N ALA A 172 0.51 5.61 15.28
CA ALA A 172 1.00 6.05 13.98
C ALA A 172 1.49 7.50 14.04
N PHE A 173 2.55 7.78 13.31
CA PHE A 173 3.19 9.08 13.22
C PHE A 173 3.47 9.43 11.77
N GLN A 174 3.42 10.73 11.46
CA GLN A 174 4.06 11.29 10.29
C GLN A 174 5.41 11.89 10.73
N PHE A 175 6.49 11.48 10.09
CA PHE A 175 7.79 12.12 10.21
C PHE A 175 7.85 13.32 9.26
N ARG A 176 8.04 14.53 9.81
CA ARG A 176 8.32 15.72 9.02
C ARG A 176 9.81 15.93 8.92
N ARG A 177 10.36 15.82 7.72
CA ARG A 177 11.74 16.10 7.38
C ARG A 177 12.09 17.57 7.60
N SER A 178 11.18 18.49 7.29
CA SER A 178 11.43 19.94 7.42
C SER A 178 11.67 20.38 8.87
N SER A 179 10.90 19.83 9.82
CA SER A 179 11.02 20.15 11.24
C SER A 179 11.81 19.12 12.05
N GLY A 180 12.02 17.92 11.51
CA GLY A 180 12.60 16.80 12.26
C GLY A 180 11.70 16.39 13.43
N VAL A 181 10.38 16.32 13.22
CA VAL A 181 9.42 15.98 14.29
C VAL A 181 8.52 14.83 13.87
N PHE A 182 8.23 13.94 14.81
CA PHE A 182 7.15 12.97 14.68
C PHE A 182 5.83 13.58 15.14
N GLU A 183 4.92 13.80 14.20
CA GLU A 183 3.56 14.23 14.49
C GLU A 183 2.66 13.00 14.61
N PRO A 184 2.00 12.77 15.77
CA PRO A 184 1.00 11.73 15.88
C PRO A 184 -0.13 11.95 14.87
N LYS A 185 -0.55 10.90 14.18
CA LYS A 185 -1.68 10.92 13.26
C LYS A 185 -2.72 9.90 13.68
N SER A 186 -3.99 10.22 13.46
CA SER A 186 -5.06 9.24 13.60
C SER A 186 -4.84 8.10 12.61
N MET A 187 -5.12 6.88 13.07
CA MET A 187 -5.03 5.69 12.25
C MET A 187 -6.41 5.06 12.12
N ASP A 188 -6.97 5.09 10.92
CA ASP A 188 -8.26 4.51 10.60
C ASP A 188 -8.08 3.05 10.17
N VAL A 189 -8.81 2.14 10.82
CA VAL A 189 -8.85 0.73 10.42
C VAL A 189 -10.06 0.50 9.54
N VAL A 190 -9.82 0.40 8.23
CA VAL A 190 -10.87 0.25 7.22
C VAL A 190 -11.64 -1.05 7.45
N ASN A 191 -12.96 -0.95 7.60
CA ASN A 191 -13.86 -2.06 7.79
C ASN A 191 -15.19 -1.88 7.02
N ILE A 192 -16.07 -2.89 7.04
CA ILE A 192 -17.35 -2.89 6.33
C ILE A 192 -18.49 -2.15 7.07
N GLY A 193 -18.20 -1.60 8.24
CA GLY A 193 -19.18 -0.91 9.08
C GLY A 193 -19.71 0.37 8.44
N PRO A 194 -20.86 0.88 8.93
CA PRO A 194 -21.53 2.04 8.36
C PRO A 194 -20.64 3.30 8.30
N GLY A 195 -19.69 3.46 9.24
CA GLY A 195 -18.75 4.59 9.28
C GLY A 195 -17.74 4.64 8.13
N PHE A 196 -17.59 3.55 7.37
CA PHE A 196 -16.72 3.48 6.20
C PHE A 196 -17.50 3.49 4.87
N ARG A 197 -18.84 3.63 4.93
CA ARG A 197 -19.67 3.67 3.71
C ARG A 197 -19.34 4.87 2.82
N VAL A 198 -19.02 6.00 3.44
CA VAL A 198 -18.66 7.25 2.75
C VAL A 198 -17.38 7.08 1.92
N HIS A 199 -16.45 6.20 2.34
CA HIS A 199 -15.25 5.88 1.58
C HIS A 199 -15.55 5.13 0.26
N TYR A 200 -16.72 4.51 0.13
CA TYR A 200 -17.20 3.94 -1.15
C TYR A 200 -17.93 4.98 -2.02
N GLY A 201 -18.28 6.15 -1.47
CA GLY A 201 -18.90 7.25 -2.22
C GLY A 201 -17.87 8.11 -2.97
N ALA A 202 -16.61 8.10 -2.54
CA ALA A 202 -15.52 8.68 -3.29
C ALA A 202 -15.19 7.74 -4.47
N PHE A 203 -15.46 8.17 -5.70
CA PHE A 203 -15.12 7.46 -6.94
C PHE A 203 -13.60 7.49 -7.23
N SER A 204 -12.76 7.22 -6.22
CA SER A 204 -11.32 7.07 -6.37
C SER A 204 -10.92 5.63 -6.06
N PRO A 205 -10.28 4.90 -6.99
CA PRO A 205 -9.91 3.52 -6.75
C PRO A 205 -8.83 3.42 -5.66
N ASN A 206 -9.13 2.73 -4.55
CA ASN A 206 -8.17 2.43 -3.47
C ASN A 206 -7.08 1.41 -3.89
N SER A 207 -7.29 0.74 -5.01
CA SER A 207 -6.27 -0.04 -5.69
C SER A 207 -6.08 0.62 -7.03
N PRO A 208 -4.99 1.35 -7.28
CA PRO A 208 -4.75 1.87 -8.60
C PRO A 208 -4.68 0.65 -9.52
N LEU A 209 -5.42 0.69 -10.63
CA LEU A 209 -5.24 -0.30 -11.66
C LEU A 209 -3.74 -0.38 -12.00
N PRO A 210 -3.21 -1.57 -12.35
CA PRO A 210 -1.88 -1.65 -12.91
C PRO A 210 -1.71 -0.53 -13.94
N TRP A 211 -0.59 0.19 -13.92
CA TRP A 211 -0.35 1.24 -14.90
C TRP A 211 -0.40 0.60 -16.29
N LEU A 212 -1.50 0.85 -16.99
CA LEU A 212 -1.73 0.40 -18.35
C LEU A 212 -1.79 1.69 -19.16
N PRO A 213 -1.00 1.81 -20.25
CA PRO A 213 -1.21 2.85 -21.25
C PRO A 213 -2.55 2.57 -21.95
N CYS A 214 -3.66 2.81 -21.27
CA CYS A 214 -4.98 2.72 -21.88
C CYS A 214 -5.07 3.93 -22.82
N VAL A 215 -4.81 3.70 -24.11
CA VAL A 215 -5.12 4.67 -25.15
C VAL A 215 -6.65 4.73 -25.17
N VAL A 216 -7.20 5.67 -24.39
CA VAL A 216 -8.60 6.06 -24.52
C VAL A 216 -8.74 6.49 -25.98
N ARG A 217 -9.47 5.69 -26.75
CA ARG A 217 -9.82 6.04 -28.12
C ARG A 217 -10.72 7.26 -28.02
N ASP A 218 -10.15 8.44 -28.20
CA ASP A 218 -10.93 9.60 -28.56
C ASP A 218 -11.67 9.23 -29.84
N SER A 219 -13.00 9.13 -29.75
CA SER A 219 -13.89 8.82 -30.86
C SER A 219 -13.95 9.95 -31.91
N SER A 220 -12.95 10.83 -31.96
CA SER A 220 -12.91 12.01 -32.82
C SER A 220 -11.51 12.27 -33.40
N SER A 221 -11.08 11.44 -34.35
CA SER A 221 -10.17 11.92 -35.40
C SER A 221 -10.35 11.09 -36.67
N MET A 222 -11.13 11.62 -37.61
CA MET A 222 -10.99 11.26 -39.02
C MET A 222 -9.62 11.75 -39.52
N GLU A 223 -9.14 11.08 -40.57
CA GLU A 223 -8.01 11.46 -41.44
C GLU A 223 -6.59 11.05 -40.98
N ILE A 224 -5.97 10.07 -41.64
CA ILE A 224 -5.19 10.17 -42.90
C ILE A 224 -4.62 8.76 -43.14
N GLU A 225 -4.88 8.19 -44.32
CA GLU A 225 -4.59 6.80 -44.69
C GLU A 225 -3.16 6.60 -45.20
N GLU A 226 -2.76 5.32 -45.25
CA GLU A 226 -1.54 4.74 -45.85
C GLU A 226 -0.33 4.51 -44.92
N GLU A 227 0.31 5.52 -44.31
CA GLU A 227 1.55 5.28 -43.51
C GLU A 227 1.28 4.76 -42.08
N LYS A 228 0.08 5.04 -41.55
CA LYS A 228 -0.39 4.62 -40.21
C LYS A 228 -0.69 3.12 -40.09
N ARG A 229 -0.70 2.35 -41.19
CA ARG A 229 -1.13 0.92 -41.18
C ARG A 229 -0.11 -0.03 -40.54
N ARG A 230 1.20 0.24 -40.64
CA ARG A 230 2.23 -0.59 -39.97
C ARG A 230 2.29 -0.32 -38.47
N ASP A 231 2.24 0.95 -38.07
CA ASP A 231 2.15 1.36 -36.66
C ASP A 231 0.81 0.97 -36.02
N SER A 232 -0.28 0.97 -36.80
CA SER A 232 -1.59 0.48 -36.35
C SER A 232 -1.59 -1.03 -36.10
N LEU A 233 -0.87 -1.83 -36.88
CA LEU A 233 -0.80 -3.28 -36.67
C LEU A 233 0.08 -3.65 -35.47
N THR A 234 1.19 -2.96 -35.24
CA THR A 234 2.03 -3.14 -34.04
C THR A 234 1.31 -2.63 -32.79
N ALA A 235 0.67 -1.46 -32.84
CA ALA A 235 -0.16 -0.93 -31.76
C ALA A 235 -1.37 -1.85 -31.47
N ARG A 236 -2.04 -2.37 -32.50
CA ARG A 236 -3.16 -3.32 -32.33
C ARG A 236 -2.71 -4.66 -31.79
N ARG A 237 -1.52 -5.14 -32.14
CA ARG A 237 -0.91 -6.33 -31.52
C ARG A 237 -0.51 -6.09 -30.07
N ALA A 238 -0.02 -4.89 -29.73
CA ALA A 238 0.25 -4.51 -28.35
C ALA A 238 -1.03 -4.47 -27.52
N ALA A 239 -2.06 -3.75 -27.99
CA ALA A 239 -3.37 -3.68 -27.35
C ALA A 239 -4.03 -5.08 -27.19
N LEU A 240 -3.90 -5.98 -28.17
CA LEU A 240 -4.40 -7.34 -28.06
C LEU A 240 -3.61 -8.19 -27.04
N LYS A 241 -2.30 -7.97 -26.89
CA LYS A 241 -1.50 -8.61 -25.84
C LYS A 241 -1.87 -8.06 -24.46
N GLU A 242 -2.12 -6.77 -24.35
CA GLU A 242 -2.56 -6.11 -23.12
C GLU A 242 -3.95 -6.58 -22.69
N GLN A 243 -4.91 -6.64 -23.63
CA GLN A 243 -6.24 -7.20 -23.38
C GLN A 243 -6.17 -8.66 -22.92
N LYS A 244 -5.34 -9.49 -23.58
CA LYS A 244 -5.10 -10.87 -23.13
C LYS A 244 -4.48 -10.94 -21.72
N GLY A 245 -3.63 -9.97 -21.38
CA GLY A 245 -3.10 -9.83 -20.02
C GLY A 245 -4.21 -9.52 -19.01
N LEU A 246 -5.08 -8.56 -19.32
CA LEU A 246 -6.25 -8.21 -18.50
C LEU A 246 -7.20 -9.39 -18.30
N ASP A 247 -7.53 -10.08 -19.39
CA ASP A 247 -8.44 -11.22 -19.37
C ASP A 247 -7.88 -12.38 -18.51
N LEU A 248 -6.55 -12.55 -18.45
CA LEU A 248 -5.88 -13.53 -17.59
C LEU A 248 -6.08 -13.19 -16.10
N TYR A 249 -5.97 -11.91 -15.73
CA TYR A 249 -6.16 -11.48 -14.34
C TYR A 249 -7.61 -11.57 -13.89
N ALA A 250 -8.54 -11.41 -14.82
CA ALA A 250 -9.97 -11.38 -14.53
C ALA A 250 -10.65 -12.77 -14.51
N GLU A 251 -9.88 -13.86 -14.62
CA GLU A 251 -10.37 -15.26 -14.55
C GLU A 251 -11.63 -15.54 -15.40
N GLY A 252 -11.67 -14.94 -16.59
CA GLY A 252 -12.78 -15.08 -17.54
C GLY A 252 -13.91 -14.05 -17.38
N PHE A 253 -13.73 -12.99 -16.58
CA PHE A 253 -14.57 -11.80 -16.58
C PHE A 253 -13.91 -10.67 -17.38
N ASP A 254 -14.12 -10.64 -18.70
CA ASP A 254 -13.47 -9.65 -19.58
C ASP A 254 -13.91 -8.21 -19.30
N VAL A 255 -13.04 -7.26 -19.65
CA VAL A 255 -13.30 -5.81 -19.49
C VAL A 255 -14.53 -5.37 -20.29
N GLY A 256 -14.85 -6.04 -21.39
CA GLY A 256 -16.07 -5.79 -22.16
C GLY A 256 -17.35 -6.06 -21.37
N ARG A 257 -17.34 -7.08 -20.50
CA ARG A 257 -18.46 -7.38 -19.59
C ARG A 257 -18.63 -6.37 -18.47
N LEU A 258 -17.55 -5.72 -18.03
CA LEU A 258 -17.63 -4.63 -17.06
C LEU A 258 -18.46 -3.45 -17.60
N GLY A 259 -18.42 -3.21 -18.91
CA GLY A 259 -19.27 -2.21 -19.58
C GLY A 259 -20.77 -2.47 -19.38
N ARG A 260 -21.19 -3.74 -19.28
CA ARG A 260 -22.59 -4.14 -19.02
C ARG A 260 -23.06 -3.87 -17.59
N LEU A 261 -22.15 -3.51 -16.68
CA LEU A 261 -22.49 -3.10 -15.31
C LEU A 261 -22.75 -1.59 -15.20
N MET A 262 -22.55 -0.81 -16.27
CA MET A 262 -22.64 0.64 -16.26
C MET A 262 -23.46 1.18 -17.45
N GLY A 263 -24.06 2.35 -17.29
CA GLY A 263 -24.71 3.07 -18.40
C GLY A 263 -26.01 2.42 -18.91
N SER A 264 -26.35 2.70 -20.16
CA SER A 264 -27.61 2.27 -20.81
C SER A 264 -27.70 0.77 -21.11
N GLU A 265 -26.60 0.03 -20.97
CA GLU A 265 -26.53 -1.42 -21.23
C GLU A 265 -26.82 -2.27 -19.97
N ALA A 266 -27.11 -1.65 -18.83
CA ALA A 266 -27.25 -2.30 -17.51
C ALA A 266 -28.53 -3.14 -17.31
N ALA A 267 -29.19 -3.60 -18.39
CA ALA A 267 -30.46 -4.34 -18.31
C ALA A 267 -30.35 -5.69 -17.57
N ASN A 268 -29.14 -6.26 -17.44
CA ASN A 268 -28.85 -7.51 -16.72
C ASN A 268 -27.82 -7.31 -15.57
N TYR A 269 -27.81 -6.12 -14.95
CA TYR A 269 -26.84 -5.73 -13.93
C TYR A 269 -26.67 -6.77 -12.81
N THR A 270 -27.78 -7.31 -12.28
CA THR A 270 -27.74 -8.25 -11.14
C THR A 270 -27.04 -9.56 -11.49
N SER A 271 -27.36 -10.15 -12.64
CA SER A 271 -26.75 -11.39 -13.13
C SER A 271 -25.26 -11.21 -13.44
N GLU A 272 -24.88 -10.10 -14.06
CA GLU A 272 -23.46 -9.82 -14.35
C GLU A 272 -22.68 -9.54 -13.05
N LEU A 273 -23.30 -8.89 -12.06
CA LEU A 273 -22.70 -8.64 -10.75
C LEU A 273 -22.49 -9.94 -9.97
N GLU A 274 -23.48 -10.83 -9.95
CA GLU A 274 -23.36 -12.16 -9.33
C GLU A 274 -22.24 -12.97 -9.98
N SER A 275 -22.17 -12.97 -11.32
CA SER A 275 -21.10 -13.63 -12.06
C SER A 275 -19.72 -13.06 -11.72
N LEU A 276 -19.60 -11.73 -11.60
CA LEU A 276 -18.35 -11.07 -11.18
C LEU A 276 -17.92 -11.53 -9.78
N TYR A 277 -18.85 -11.54 -8.82
CA TYR A 277 -18.56 -12.00 -7.46
C TYR A 277 -18.15 -13.46 -7.41
N GLU A 278 -18.82 -14.34 -8.16
CA GLU A 278 -18.46 -15.75 -8.26
C GLU A 278 -17.02 -15.94 -8.76
N LYS A 279 -16.63 -15.22 -9.83
CA LYS A 279 -15.25 -15.26 -10.34
C LYS A 279 -14.24 -14.71 -9.34
N MET A 280 -14.57 -13.64 -8.63
CA MET A 280 -13.71 -13.10 -7.57
C MET A 280 -13.50 -14.10 -6.43
N LEU A 281 -14.53 -14.86 -6.06
CA LEU A 281 -14.41 -15.92 -5.03
C LEU A 281 -13.47 -17.04 -5.48
N VAL A 282 -13.60 -17.49 -6.74
CA VAL A 282 -12.67 -18.49 -7.33
C VAL A 282 -11.24 -17.96 -7.32
N LYS A 283 -11.03 -16.68 -7.66
CA LYS A 283 -9.71 -16.04 -7.61
C LYS A 283 -9.12 -16.07 -6.21
N LEU A 284 -9.93 -15.70 -5.21
CA LEU A 284 -9.51 -15.67 -3.81
C LEU A 284 -9.15 -17.07 -3.31
N GLU A 285 -9.91 -18.09 -3.68
CA GLU A 285 -9.57 -19.48 -3.34
C GLU A 285 -8.24 -19.92 -3.98
N GLY A 286 -8.03 -19.61 -5.25
CA GLY A 286 -6.77 -19.89 -5.95
C GLY A 286 -5.57 -19.20 -5.28
N LEU A 287 -5.74 -17.93 -4.90
CA LEU A 287 -4.73 -17.16 -4.16
C LEU A 287 -4.47 -17.77 -2.78
N ALA A 288 -5.51 -18.17 -2.04
CA ALA A 288 -5.36 -18.80 -0.74
C ALA A 288 -4.51 -20.09 -0.82
N ARG A 289 -4.76 -20.95 -1.81
CA ARG A 289 -3.95 -22.16 -2.06
C ARG A 289 -2.50 -21.83 -2.41
N ASN A 290 -2.26 -20.75 -3.15
CA ASN A 290 -0.90 -20.29 -3.46
C ASN A 290 -0.18 -19.73 -2.23
N VAL A 291 -0.89 -19.00 -1.37
CA VAL A 291 -0.37 -18.50 -0.09
C VAL A 291 -0.05 -19.65 0.86
N GLU A 292 -0.89 -20.69 0.92
CA GLU A 292 -0.64 -21.89 1.72
C GLU A 292 0.64 -22.60 1.28
N LYS A 293 0.75 -22.92 -0.03
CA LYS A 293 1.94 -23.58 -0.61
C LYS A 293 3.21 -22.76 -0.41
N SER A 294 3.14 -21.45 -0.60
CA SER A 294 4.31 -20.57 -0.41
C SER A 294 4.70 -20.45 1.07
N SER A 295 3.73 -20.35 1.98
CA SER A 295 3.98 -20.32 3.42
C SER A 295 4.64 -21.60 3.92
N ALA A 296 4.19 -22.77 3.43
CA ALA A 296 4.82 -24.06 3.74
C ALA A 296 6.30 -24.09 3.31
N ARG A 297 6.60 -23.62 2.09
CA ARG A 297 7.99 -23.54 1.59
C ARG A 297 8.86 -22.59 2.43
N VAL A 298 8.32 -21.44 2.84
CA VAL A 298 9.05 -20.48 3.71
C VAL A 298 9.34 -21.13 5.06
N LEU A 299 8.36 -21.81 5.66
CA LEU A 299 8.53 -22.51 6.94
C LEU A 299 9.60 -23.61 6.86
N GLU A 300 9.58 -24.43 5.80
CA GLU A 300 10.61 -25.44 5.55
C GLU A 300 12.01 -24.81 5.47
N GLN A 301 12.13 -23.69 4.75
CA GLN A 301 13.39 -22.98 4.60
C GLN A 301 13.86 -22.34 5.93
N GLU A 302 12.95 -21.78 6.73
CA GLU A 302 13.25 -21.26 8.06
C GLU A 302 13.76 -22.36 8.98
N GLN A 303 13.09 -23.51 9.02
CA GLN A 303 13.54 -24.67 9.81
C GLN A 303 14.91 -25.18 9.38
N ARG A 304 15.15 -25.25 8.06
CA ARG A 304 16.46 -25.63 7.51
C ARG A 304 17.54 -24.64 7.96
N ASN A 305 17.28 -23.34 7.85
CA ASN A 305 18.21 -22.30 8.27
C ASN A 305 18.50 -22.36 9.78
N MET A 306 17.48 -22.60 10.61
CA MET A 306 17.66 -22.79 12.05
C MET A 306 18.56 -23.99 12.37
N ARG A 307 18.34 -25.14 11.74
CA ARG A 307 19.19 -26.35 11.91
C ARG A 307 20.63 -26.12 11.46
N LEU A 308 20.84 -25.35 10.40
CA LEU A 308 22.19 -25.00 9.97
C LEU A 308 22.88 -24.10 11.00
N ARG A 309 22.20 -23.05 11.47
CA ARG A 309 22.73 -22.15 12.50
C ARG A 309 23.08 -22.90 13.79
N SER A 310 22.22 -23.79 14.26
CA SER A 310 22.48 -24.57 15.48
C SER A 310 23.69 -25.50 15.34
N LYS A 311 23.93 -26.05 14.14
CA LYS A 311 25.15 -26.83 13.86
C LYS A 311 26.39 -25.96 13.94
N PHE A 312 26.39 -24.78 13.32
CA PHE A 312 27.56 -23.89 13.35
C PHE A 312 27.88 -23.38 14.77
N THR A 313 26.88 -23.12 15.60
CA THR A 313 27.09 -22.67 16.99
C THR A 313 27.51 -23.79 17.94
N GLY A 314 27.30 -25.06 17.59
CA GLY A 314 27.68 -26.23 18.40
C GLY A 314 29.08 -26.78 18.13
N PHE A 315 29.85 -26.14 17.25
CA PHE A 315 31.24 -26.50 16.92
C PHE A 315 32.28 -25.53 17.53
N GLY A 316 31.92 -24.82 18.60
CA GLY A 316 32.81 -23.92 19.35
C GLY A 316 33.24 -24.50 20.68
#